data_AF-A0A5C7VGJ2-F1
#
_entry.id   AF-A0A5C7VGJ2-F1
#
_cell.length_a   1.000
_cell.length_b   1.000
_cell.length_c   1.000
_cell.angle_alpha   90.00
_cell.angle_beta   90.00
_cell.angle_gamma   90.00
#
_symmetry.space_group_name_H-M   'P 1'
#
loop_
_entity.id
_entity.type
_entity.pdbx_description
1 polymer ?
#
loop_
_entity_poly.entity_id
_entity_poly.type
_entity_poly.pdbx_seq_one_letter_code
_entity_poly.pdbx_strand_id
1 'polypeptide(L)'
;ALTVPVHHDHPHNLACVVAGRRRFTLFPPEQVGNLYIGPLEHTPSGAPISVVHPKAPDLARYPRYREALAAARVAELGPGDALYIPPLWFHQVEALEPVNLLVNYWWPVSGDAQQPAPAAVLMQALQVLNALPPAQREAWAAMFDHYVVQREQDPAAHIPAAWQGVLARRR
;
A
#
# COMPACT_ATOMS: atom_id res chain seq x y z
N ALA A 1 -14.03 2.08 -21.70
CA ALA A 1 -13.03 2.79 -20.87
C ALA A 1 -12.31 1.78 -19.98
N LEU A 2 -11.01 1.56 -20.22
CA LEU A 2 -10.17 0.62 -19.46
C LEU A 2 -9.93 1.16 -18.04
N THR A 3 -9.98 0.28 -17.05
CA THR A 3 -9.75 0.62 -15.65
C THR A 3 -8.77 -0.37 -15.05
N VAL A 4 -7.69 0.16 -14.47
CA VAL A 4 -6.79 -0.59 -13.61
C VAL A 4 -7.43 -0.60 -12.21
N PRO A 5 -7.74 -1.77 -11.63
CA PRO A 5 -8.35 -1.87 -10.30
C PRO A 5 -7.52 -1.22 -9.20
N VAL A 6 -8.13 -1.02 -8.03
CA VAL A 6 -7.42 -0.50 -6.86
C VAL A 6 -6.28 -1.44 -6.47
N HIS A 7 -5.06 -0.92 -6.43
CA HIS A 7 -3.84 -1.59 -6.00
C HIS A 7 -2.90 -0.56 -5.35
N HIS A 8 -1.75 -0.99 -4.85
CA HIS A 8 -0.70 -0.07 -4.41
C HIS A 8 0.65 -0.52 -4.98
N ASP A 9 1.57 0.44 -5.05
CA ASP A 9 2.96 0.22 -5.43
C ASP A 9 3.87 0.38 -4.19
N HIS A 10 4.98 -0.35 -4.18
CA HIS A 10 6.04 -0.18 -3.18
C HIS A 10 6.95 1.03 -3.41
N PRO A 11 7.45 1.32 -4.62
CA PRO A 11 8.27 2.50 -4.85
C PRO A 11 7.44 3.80 -4.77
N HIS A 12 8.14 4.91 -4.68
CA HIS A 12 7.55 6.21 -5.01
C HIS A 12 7.20 6.25 -6.50
N ASN A 13 6.12 6.94 -6.87
CA ASN A 13 5.66 7.02 -8.25
C ASN A 13 5.27 8.45 -8.63
N LEU A 14 5.81 8.97 -9.73
CA LEU A 14 5.31 10.17 -10.40
C LEU A 14 4.68 9.79 -11.74
N ALA A 15 3.36 9.84 -11.81
CA ALA A 15 2.59 9.48 -12.98
C ALA A 15 2.29 10.73 -13.85
N CYS A 16 2.87 10.79 -15.05
CA CYS A 16 2.78 11.91 -15.97
C CYS A 16 1.89 11.56 -17.17
N VAL A 17 0.83 12.33 -17.41
CA VAL A 17 -0.06 12.13 -18.55
C VAL A 17 0.55 12.77 -19.78
N VAL A 18 0.81 11.96 -20.81
CA VAL A 18 1.40 12.42 -22.08
C VAL A 18 0.34 12.61 -23.16
N ALA A 19 -0.70 11.76 -23.17
CA ALA A 19 -1.83 11.88 -24.08
C ALA A 19 -3.12 11.31 -23.46
N GLY A 20 -4.27 11.81 -23.90
CA GLY A 20 -5.59 11.43 -23.37
C GLY A 20 -5.86 12.02 -21.98
N ARG A 21 -6.88 11.50 -21.31
CA ARG A 21 -7.25 11.91 -19.94
C ARG A 21 -7.36 10.72 -19.00
N ARG A 22 -6.84 10.88 -17.79
CA ARG A 22 -6.84 9.85 -16.75
C ARG A 22 -7.60 10.34 -15.53
N ARG A 23 -8.38 9.45 -14.91
CA ARG A 23 -8.92 9.66 -13.57
C ARG A 23 -8.19 8.74 -12.59
N PHE A 24 -7.58 9.33 -11.58
CA PHE A 24 -7.03 8.61 -10.43
C PHE A 24 -7.99 8.71 -9.27
N THR A 25 -8.28 7.58 -8.63
CA THR A 25 -8.96 7.53 -7.32
C THR A 25 -7.97 6.94 -6.33
N LEU A 26 -7.49 7.77 -5.41
CA LEU A 26 -6.49 7.41 -4.41
C LEU A 26 -7.14 7.18 -3.06
N PHE A 27 -6.59 6.24 -2.29
CA PHE A 27 -7.00 5.92 -0.94
C PHE A 27 -5.75 5.85 -0.05
N PRO A 28 -5.83 6.41 1.17
CA PRO A 28 -4.69 6.37 2.07
C PRO A 28 -4.46 4.92 2.59
N PRO A 29 -3.22 4.56 2.97
CA PRO A 29 -2.87 3.17 3.32
C PRO A 29 -3.72 2.55 4.43
N GLU A 30 -4.23 3.35 5.36
CA GLU A 30 -5.06 2.93 6.49
C GLU A 30 -6.41 2.33 6.02
N GLN A 31 -6.81 2.58 4.77
CA GLN A 31 -8.02 2.00 4.18
C GLN A 31 -7.86 0.56 3.70
N VAL A 32 -6.69 -0.09 3.86
CA VAL A 32 -6.47 -1.48 3.44
C VAL A 32 -7.58 -2.46 3.90
N GLY A 33 -8.08 -2.27 5.13
CA GLY A 33 -9.17 -3.08 5.68
C GLY A 33 -10.52 -2.86 4.99
N ASN A 34 -10.72 -1.68 4.39
CA ASN A 34 -11.97 -1.25 3.74
C ASN A 34 -11.96 -1.49 2.23
N LEU A 35 -10.80 -1.78 1.65
CA LEU A 35 -10.60 -1.96 0.21
C LEU A 35 -10.74 -3.41 -0.26
N TYR A 36 -10.83 -4.38 0.65
CA TYR A 36 -10.98 -5.81 0.30
C TYR A 36 -9.90 -6.29 -0.70
N ILE A 37 -8.63 -6.02 -0.36
CA ILE A 37 -7.47 -6.42 -1.17
C ILE A 37 -7.25 -7.92 -1.09
N GLY A 38 -7.03 -8.58 -2.24
CA GLY A 38 -6.57 -9.96 -2.31
C GLY A 38 -7.13 -10.73 -3.51
N PRO A 39 -6.83 -12.04 -3.59
CA PRO A 39 -5.89 -12.79 -2.74
C PRO A 39 -4.44 -12.29 -2.88
N LEU A 40 -3.64 -12.39 -1.81
CA LEU A 40 -2.28 -11.85 -1.77
C LEU A 40 -1.28 -12.65 -2.63
N GLU A 41 -1.54 -13.94 -2.81
CA GLU A 41 -0.63 -14.87 -3.52
C GLU A 41 -1.09 -15.20 -4.96
N HIS A 42 -2.34 -14.89 -5.30
CA HIS A 42 -2.92 -15.20 -6.63
C HIS A 42 -3.32 -13.90 -7.33
N THR A 43 -2.31 -13.19 -7.80
CA THR A 43 -2.47 -11.85 -8.35
C THR A 43 -2.43 -11.89 -9.89
N PRO A 44 -3.32 -11.17 -10.59
CA PRO A 44 -3.32 -11.15 -12.06
C PRO A 44 -2.03 -10.57 -12.67
N SER A 45 -1.33 -9.71 -11.94
CA SER A 45 -0.18 -8.94 -12.45
C SER A 45 0.91 -8.73 -11.38
N GLY A 46 1.06 -9.64 -10.42
CA GLY A 46 2.05 -9.55 -9.35
C GLY A 46 1.58 -8.77 -8.12
N ALA A 47 0.85 -7.67 -8.29
CA ALA A 47 0.31 -6.88 -7.17
C ALA A 47 -1.10 -7.33 -6.77
N PRO A 48 -1.40 -7.48 -5.46
CA PRO A 48 -2.76 -7.70 -4.97
C PRO A 48 -3.67 -6.51 -5.31
N ILE A 49 -4.88 -6.82 -5.78
CA ILE A 49 -5.89 -5.83 -6.16
C ILE A 49 -7.10 -5.93 -5.24
N SER A 50 -7.91 -4.86 -5.19
CA SER A 50 -9.26 -4.95 -4.63
C SER A 50 -10.13 -5.88 -5.46
N VAL A 51 -10.89 -6.75 -4.80
CA VAL A 51 -11.92 -7.58 -5.44
C VAL A 51 -13.23 -6.83 -5.71
N VAL A 52 -13.34 -5.57 -5.25
CA VAL A 52 -14.53 -4.75 -5.45
C VAL A 52 -14.51 -4.19 -6.88
N HIS A 53 -15.64 -4.31 -7.58
CA HIS A 53 -15.73 -3.81 -8.94
C HIS A 53 -15.63 -2.26 -8.95
N PRO A 54 -14.67 -1.68 -9.70
CA PRO A 54 -14.31 -0.26 -9.58
C PRO A 54 -15.38 0.73 -10.04
N LYS A 55 -16.30 0.30 -10.93
CA LYS A 55 -17.38 1.15 -11.48
C LYS A 55 -18.77 0.82 -10.95
N ALA A 56 -18.91 -0.33 -10.32
CA ALA A 56 -20.20 -0.87 -9.89
C ALA A 56 -19.98 -1.67 -8.60
N PRO A 57 -19.55 -0.99 -7.52
CA PRO A 57 -19.23 -1.67 -6.28
C PRO A 57 -20.49 -2.30 -5.69
N ASP A 58 -20.44 -3.60 -5.41
CA ASP A 58 -21.49 -4.27 -4.64
C ASP A 58 -21.32 -3.93 -3.16
N LEU A 59 -21.97 -2.84 -2.75
CA LEU A 59 -21.91 -2.33 -1.37
C LEU A 59 -22.75 -3.14 -0.39
N ALA A 60 -23.56 -4.09 -0.86
CA ALA A 60 -24.23 -5.05 0.02
C ALA A 60 -23.24 -6.16 0.43
N ARG A 61 -22.45 -6.66 -0.54
CA ARG A 61 -21.38 -7.65 -0.29
C ARG A 61 -20.14 -7.04 0.37
N TYR A 62 -19.79 -5.81 0.02
CA TYR A 62 -18.57 -5.11 0.49
C TYR A 62 -18.91 -3.80 1.21
N PRO A 63 -19.62 -3.85 2.36
CA PRO A 63 -20.16 -2.65 3.00
C PRO A 63 -19.10 -1.65 3.46
N ARG A 64 -17.92 -2.10 3.90
CA ARG A 64 -16.82 -1.22 4.33
C ARG A 64 -16.21 -0.39 3.20
N TYR A 65 -16.48 -0.76 1.95
CA TYR A 65 -16.00 0.00 0.81
C TYR A 65 -16.59 1.43 0.79
N ARG A 66 -17.73 1.66 1.47
CA ARG A 66 -18.26 3.01 1.70
C ARG A 66 -17.30 3.89 2.49
N GLU A 67 -16.62 3.34 3.49
CA GLU A 67 -15.62 4.07 4.29
C GLU A 67 -14.40 4.41 3.46
N ALA A 68 -13.93 3.46 2.63
CA ALA A 68 -12.85 3.72 1.68
C ALA A 68 -13.22 4.85 0.70
N LEU A 69 -14.42 4.80 0.11
CA LEU A 69 -14.90 5.84 -0.80
C LEU A 69 -15.02 7.21 -0.11
N ALA A 70 -15.42 7.26 1.16
CA ALA A 70 -15.48 8.51 1.93
C ALA A 70 -14.07 9.11 2.19
N ALA A 71 -13.05 8.26 2.33
CA ALA A 71 -11.66 8.68 2.49
C ALA A 71 -10.95 8.99 1.16
N ALA A 72 -11.55 8.66 0.02
CA ALA A 72 -10.92 8.76 -1.28
C ALA A 72 -10.55 10.20 -1.68
N ARG A 73 -9.55 10.30 -2.55
CA ARG A 73 -9.17 11.53 -3.25
C ARG A 73 -9.20 11.27 -4.75
N VAL A 74 -9.86 12.12 -5.51
CA VAL A 74 -10.03 11.94 -6.96
C VAL A 74 -9.33 13.07 -7.70
N ALA A 75 -8.55 12.72 -8.71
CA ALA A 75 -7.91 13.68 -9.61
C ALA A 75 -8.14 13.26 -11.06
N GLU A 76 -8.62 14.18 -11.88
CA GLU A 76 -8.63 14.03 -13.33
C GLU A 76 -7.47 14.82 -13.92
N LEU A 77 -6.68 14.14 -14.76
CA LEU A 77 -5.43 14.64 -15.30
C LEU A 77 -5.49 14.62 -16.83
N GLY A 78 -5.07 15.72 -17.44
CA GLY A 78 -4.88 15.87 -18.88
C GLY A 78 -3.40 15.88 -19.28
N PRO A 79 -3.10 15.97 -20.59
CA PRO A 79 -1.73 16.00 -21.07
C PRO A 79 -0.91 17.13 -20.44
N GLY A 80 0.26 16.81 -19.89
CA GLY A 80 1.14 17.74 -19.18
C GLY A 80 1.00 17.69 -17.65
N ASP A 81 -0.10 17.15 -17.13
CA ASP A 81 -0.28 16.99 -15.68
C ASP A 81 0.55 15.83 -15.15
N ALA A 82 1.02 15.98 -13.91
CA ALA A 82 1.71 14.93 -13.16
C ALA A 82 1.08 14.75 -11.78
N LEU A 83 1.00 13.49 -11.34
CA LEU A 83 0.51 13.12 -10.03
C LEU A 83 1.57 12.32 -9.28
N TYR A 84 1.98 12.84 -8.14
CA TYR A 84 2.81 12.09 -7.20
C TYR A 84 1.93 11.15 -6.37
N ILE A 85 2.29 9.87 -6.37
CA ILE A 85 1.65 8.81 -5.60
C ILE A 85 2.69 8.30 -4.59
N PRO A 86 2.50 8.55 -3.29
CA PRO A 86 3.43 8.07 -2.28
C PRO A 86 3.42 6.53 -2.20
N PRO A 87 4.50 5.92 -1.70
CA PRO A 87 4.55 4.48 -1.44
C PRO A 87 3.34 3.99 -0.64
N LEU A 88 2.84 2.81 -0.99
CA LEU A 88 1.71 2.13 -0.34
C LEU A 88 0.35 2.85 -0.45
N TRP A 89 0.28 4.01 -1.10
CA TRP A 89 -1.02 4.61 -1.40
C TRP A 89 -1.77 3.78 -2.43
N PHE A 90 -2.98 3.39 -2.07
CA PHE A 90 -3.84 2.65 -2.95
C PHE A 90 -4.39 3.58 -4.03
N HIS A 91 -4.46 3.10 -5.26
CA HIS A 91 -4.97 3.89 -6.36
C HIS A 91 -5.63 3.03 -7.45
N GLN A 92 -6.68 3.57 -8.03
CA GLN A 92 -7.34 3.08 -9.24
C GLN A 92 -7.12 4.09 -10.36
N VAL A 93 -6.90 3.59 -11.58
CA VAL A 93 -6.65 4.44 -12.74
C VAL A 93 -7.66 4.13 -13.85
N GLU A 94 -8.41 5.13 -14.28
CA GLU A 94 -9.37 5.03 -15.39
C GLU A 94 -8.88 5.83 -16.59
N ALA A 95 -8.93 5.22 -17.77
CA ALA A 95 -8.78 5.89 -19.05
C ALA A 95 -10.13 6.50 -19.49
N LEU A 96 -10.20 7.82 -19.61
CA LEU A 96 -11.43 8.55 -19.96
C LEU A 96 -11.59 8.75 -21.48
N GLU A 97 -10.54 8.49 -22.26
CA GLU A 97 -10.53 8.65 -23.72
C GLU A 97 -10.15 7.35 -24.44
N PRO A 98 -10.35 7.23 -25.77
CA PRO A 98 -9.95 6.04 -26.53
C PRO A 98 -8.43 5.86 -26.62
N VAL A 99 -7.68 6.95 -26.68
CA VAL A 99 -6.21 6.95 -26.75
C VAL A 99 -5.66 7.60 -25.49
N ASN A 100 -4.78 6.91 -24.77
CA ASN A 100 -4.15 7.43 -23.57
C ASN A 100 -2.69 6.98 -23.48
N LEU A 101 -1.81 7.88 -23.08
CA LEU A 101 -0.41 7.60 -22.82
C LEU A 101 -0.04 8.18 -21.45
N LEU A 102 0.49 7.33 -20.58
CA LEU A 102 0.93 7.66 -19.22
C LEU A 102 2.35 7.15 -19.05
N VAL A 103 3.23 7.96 -18.47
CA VAL A 103 4.61 7.59 -18.14
C VAL A 103 4.76 7.70 -16.63
N ASN A 104 5.19 6.59 -15.99
CA ASN A 104 5.46 6.56 -14.56
C ASN A 104 6.98 6.63 -14.33
N TYR A 105 7.40 7.49 -13.40
CA TYR A 105 8.76 7.49 -12.87
C TYR A 105 8.76 6.86 -11.49
N TRP A 106 9.44 5.72 -11.35
CA TRP A 106 9.56 5.00 -10.10
C TRP A 106 10.95 5.13 -9.49
N TRP A 107 11.02 5.32 -8.18
CA TRP A 107 12.26 5.24 -7.42
C TRP A 107 12.04 4.54 -6.07
N PRO A 108 13.02 3.78 -5.58
CA PRO A 108 12.85 2.96 -4.38
C PRO A 108 12.66 3.82 -3.13
N VAL A 109 11.94 3.27 -2.15
CA VAL A 109 11.97 3.77 -0.78
C VAL A 109 13.35 3.46 -0.20
N SER A 110 13.92 4.40 0.56
CA SER A 110 15.23 4.25 1.20
C SER A 110 15.29 2.95 2.02
N GLY A 111 16.25 2.09 1.70
CA GLY A 111 16.47 0.82 2.38
C GLY A 111 17.75 0.16 1.87
N ASP A 112 18.34 -0.70 2.70
CA ASP A 112 19.49 -1.51 2.32
C ASP A 112 19.07 -2.51 1.24
N ALA A 113 19.66 -2.39 0.04
CA ALA A 113 19.33 -3.23 -1.11
C ALA A 113 19.63 -4.73 -0.89
N GLN A 114 20.39 -5.08 0.15
CA GLN A 114 20.64 -6.47 0.53
C GLN A 114 19.55 -7.07 1.43
N GLN A 115 18.60 -6.27 1.91
CA GLN A 115 17.52 -6.75 2.77
C GLN A 115 16.31 -7.26 1.99
N PRO A 116 15.53 -8.21 2.56
CA PRO A 116 14.28 -8.64 1.98
C PRO A 116 13.30 -7.48 1.78
N ALA A 117 12.49 -7.54 0.73
CA ALA A 117 11.42 -6.57 0.51
C ALA A 117 10.43 -6.57 1.70
N PRO A 118 9.89 -5.40 2.14
CA PRO A 118 8.94 -5.34 3.25
C PRO A 118 7.72 -6.25 3.10
N ALA A 119 7.23 -6.45 1.87
CA ALA A 119 6.14 -7.38 1.58
C ALA A 119 6.46 -8.83 1.96
N ALA A 120 7.72 -9.28 1.79
CA ALA A 120 8.14 -10.62 2.19
C ALA A 120 8.07 -10.79 3.72
N VAL A 121 8.41 -9.75 4.49
CA VAL A 121 8.30 -9.76 5.95
C VAL A 121 6.84 -9.89 6.38
N LEU A 122 5.93 -9.15 5.72
CA LEU A 122 4.49 -9.28 5.98
C LEU A 122 3.98 -10.70 5.68
N MET A 123 4.36 -11.29 4.55
CA MET A 123 3.96 -12.65 4.20
C MET A 123 4.47 -13.68 5.21
N GLN A 124 5.73 -13.57 5.62
CA GLN A 124 6.30 -14.44 6.66
C GLN A 124 5.55 -14.30 7.99
N ALA A 125 5.24 -13.06 8.40
CA ALA A 125 4.47 -12.80 9.61
C ALA A 125 3.06 -13.42 9.53
N LEU A 126 2.38 -13.32 8.39
CA LEU A 126 1.08 -13.96 8.18
C LEU A 126 1.17 -15.49 8.30
N GLN A 127 2.19 -16.11 7.71
CA GLN A 127 2.38 -17.56 7.77
C GLN A 127 2.61 -18.07 9.20
N VAL A 128 3.39 -17.32 10.00
CA VAL A 128 3.74 -17.73 11.37
C VAL A 128 2.65 -17.36 12.38
N LEU A 129 2.13 -16.13 12.32
CA LEU A 129 1.30 -15.59 13.39
C LEU A 129 -0.19 -15.93 13.23
N ASN A 130 -0.70 -16.18 12.02
CA ASN A 130 -2.13 -16.47 11.83
C ASN A 130 -2.58 -17.77 12.51
N ALA A 131 -1.67 -18.73 12.70
CA ALA A 131 -1.95 -19.99 13.38
C ALA A 131 -2.02 -19.86 14.92
N LEU A 132 -1.59 -18.72 15.49
CA LEU A 132 -1.56 -18.52 16.93
C LEU A 132 -2.93 -18.14 17.50
N PRO A 133 -3.20 -18.46 18.79
CA PRO A 133 -4.40 -17.99 19.50
C PRO A 133 -4.51 -16.45 19.51
N PRO A 134 -5.72 -15.87 19.54
CA PRO A 134 -5.92 -14.42 19.51
C PRO A 134 -5.10 -13.64 20.53
N ALA A 135 -5.07 -14.08 21.78
CA ALA A 135 -4.31 -13.41 22.86
C ALA A 135 -2.79 -13.35 22.57
N GLN A 136 -2.23 -14.38 21.92
CA GLN A 136 -0.82 -14.37 21.53
C GLN A 136 -0.57 -13.42 20.35
N ARG A 137 -1.50 -13.34 19.39
CA ARG A 137 -1.39 -12.38 18.28
C ARG A 137 -1.45 -10.94 18.79
N GLU A 138 -2.29 -10.65 19.78
CA GLU A 138 -2.36 -9.34 20.43
C GLU A 138 -1.06 -9.00 21.15
N ALA A 139 -0.48 -9.95 21.90
CA ALA A 139 0.82 -9.77 22.54
C ALA A 139 1.93 -9.46 21.52
N TRP A 140 1.98 -10.19 20.40
CA TRP A 140 2.92 -9.90 19.32
C TRP A 140 2.64 -8.56 18.63
N ALA A 141 1.38 -8.17 18.44
CA ALA A 141 1.03 -6.88 17.86
C ALA A 141 1.59 -5.71 18.70
N ALA A 142 1.54 -5.80 20.03
CA ALA A 142 2.15 -4.81 20.92
C ALA A 142 3.68 -4.74 20.73
N MET A 143 4.35 -5.88 20.53
CA MET A 143 5.79 -5.92 20.25
C MET A 143 6.12 -5.30 18.88
N PHE A 144 5.33 -5.59 17.84
CA PHE A 144 5.50 -4.98 16.52
C PHE A 144 5.30 -3.46 16.55
N ASP A 145 4.31 -2.97 17.28
CA ASP A 145 4.09 -1.53 17.39
C ASP A 145 5.28 -0.82 18.08
N HIS A 146 5.79 -1.40 19.17
CA HIS A 146 6.94 -0.85 19.90
C HIS A 146 8.26 -0.94 19.13
N TYR A 147 8.59 -2.10 18.54
CA TYR A 147 9.91 -2.33 17.94
C TYR A 147 9.98 -2.02 16.44
N VAL A 148 8.88 -2.13 15.69
CA VAL A 148 8.88 -2.00 14.21
C VAL A 148 8.19 -0.73 13.74
N VAL A 149 6.97 -0.43 14.24
CA VAL A 149 6.20 0.75 13.77
C VAL A 149 6.73 2.04 14.39
N GLN A 150 7.16 2.02 15.66
CA GLN A 150 7.90 3.10 16.34
C GLN A 150 7.28 4.50 16.18
N ARG A 151 6.17 4.76 16.89
CA ARG A 151 5.41 6.01 16.71
C ARG A 151 5.97 7.22 17.46
N GLU A 152 6.68 7.03 18.58
CA GLU A 152 6.99 8.13 19.50
C GLU A 152 8.36 8.07 20.18
N GLN A 153 9.00 6.89 20.32
CA GLN A 153 10.21 6.71 21.11
C GLN A 153 11.20 5.74 20.45
N ASP A 154 12.50 5.92 20.73
CA ASP A 154 13.53 4.96 20.31
C ASP A 154 13.54 3.75 21.27
N PRO A 155 13.15 2.54 20.81
CA PRO A 155 13.08 1.36 21.67
C PRO A 155 14.46 0.92 22.21
N ALA A 156 15.55 1.38 21.58
CA ALA A 156 16.91 1.06 22.00
C ALA A 156 17.52 2.10 22.97
N ALA A 157 16.81 3.19 23.29
CA ALA A 157 17.38 4.33 24.03
C ALA A 157 17.94 3.97 25.41
N HIS A 158 17.37 2.96 26.06
CA HIS A 158 17.81 2.49 27.38
C HIS A 158 18.91 1.41 27.31
N ILE A 159 19.29 0.97 26.11
CA ILE A 159 20.26 -0.11 25.87
C ILE A 159 21.60 0.52 25.49
N PRO A 160 22.72 0.19 26.18
CA PRO A 160 24.03 0.69 25.80
C PRO A 160 24.37 0.31 24.34
N ALA A 161 25.00 1.23 23.60
CA ALA A 161 25.19 1.10 22.15
C ALA A 161 25.77 -0.24 21.68
N ALA A 162 26.75 -0.80 22.41
CA ALA A 162 27.36 -2.10 22.09
C ALA A 162 26.39 -3.29 22.13
N TRP A 163 25.22 -3.13 22.77
CA TRP A 163 24.22 -4.17 23.00
C TRP A 163 22.91 -3.93 22.22
N GLN A 164 22.82 -2.86 21.43
CA GLN A 164 21.57 -2.54 20.71
C GLN A 164 21.26 -3.53 19.58
N GLY A 165 22.29 -4.14 18.97
CA GLY A 165 22.11 -5.19 17.96
C GLY A 165 21.22 -4.75 16.80
N VAL A 166 20.16 -5.50 16.52
CA VAL A 166 19.18 -5.21 15.44
C VAL A 166 18.35 -3.95 15.71
N LEU A 167 18.29 -3.47 16.95
CA LEU A 167 17.59 -2.24 17.31
C LEU A 167 18.43 -0.99 17.04
N ALA A 168 19.72 -1.14 16.73
CA ALA A 168 20.57 -0.01 16.36
C ALA A 168 20.09 0.59 15.03
N ARG A 169 19.80 1.90 15.01
CA ARG A 169 19.42 2.61 13.78
C ARG A 169 20.58 2.59 12.78
N ARG A 170 20.43 1.84 11.70
CA ARG A 170 21.33 1.93 10.54
C ARG A 170 20.97 3.20 9.78
N ARG A 171 21.93 4.13 9.68
CA ARG A 171 21.81 5.34 8.86
C ARG A 171 21.95 5.00 7.38
#